data_AF-A0A401J9D5-F1
#
_entry.id   AF-A0A401J9D5-F1
#
_cell.length_a   1.000
_cell.length_b   1.000
_cell.length_c   1.000
_cell.angle_alpha   90.00
_cell.angle_beta   90.00
_cell.angle_gamma   90.00
#
_symmetry.space_group_name_H-M   'P 1'
#
loop_
_entity.id
_entity.type
_entity.pdbx_description
1 polymer ?
#
loop_
_entity_poly.entity_id
_entity_poly.type
_entity_poly.pdbx_seq_one_letter_code
_entity_poly.pdbx_strand_id
1 'polypeptide(L)'
;MNKIEREMVEVLTDLRENHHVVGVKAEFEAEGTRLEEAMRLKEVISAAGLGLTLKIGGCEAIRDMYEARVLGVSRIVAPMVETPYALKKFLAAIDLAFPQDEIEQMSFSINIETVTTCQNFDEMLAIPSIRKLNGIVVGRVDLSGSAGLGRDDINSDAVFDLTSNIVAKAHAHGLIAAVGGGVSADALPFLRRLPTGALSYYETRKVIFSCPQALDAGTEKGILKAVYFELLWLKNKRDFYGMIFAEDAQRIEMLEARYKSAMEKYGIVK
;
A
#
# COMPACT_ATOMS: atom_id res chain seq x y z
N MET A 1 21.31 -3.38 9.11
CA MET A 1 21.01 -2.62 7.88
C MET A 1 22.21 -2.54 6.95
N ASN A 2 22.01 -2.78 5.64
CA ASN A 2 23.02 -2.57 4.60
C ASN A 2 23.14 -1.08 4.21
N LYS A 3 23.97 -0.74 3.21
CA LYS A 3 24.20 0.66 2.78
C LYS A 3 22.92 1.32 2.23
N ILE A 4 22.19 0.65 1.35
CA ILE A 4 20.95 1.16 0.73
C ILE A 4 19.88 1.36 1.81
N GLU A 5 19.81 0.46 2.79
CA GLU A 5 18.86 0.57 3.90
C GLU A 5 19.13 1.74 4.83
N ARG A 6 20.40 2.05 5.13
CA ARG A 6 20.73 3.26 5.91
C ARG A 6 20.33 4.53 5.16
N GLU A 7 20.56 4.54 3.85
CA GLU A 7 20.13 5.64 2.98
C GLU A 7 18.60 5.78 2.94
N MET A 8 17.86 4.65 2.90
CA MET A 8 16.41 4.67 3.03
C MET A 8 15.95 5.26 4.36
N VAL A 9 16.62 4.94 5.47
CA VAL A 9 16.31 5.52 6.79
C VAL A 9 16.53 7.04 6.78
N GLU A 10 17.63 7.52 6.19
CA GLU A 10 17.91 8.96 6.07
C GLU A 10 16.82 9.68 5.27
N VAL A 11 16.42 9.12 4.11
CA VAL A 11 15.35 9.67 3.27
C VAL A 11 14.01 9.70 4.01
N LEU A 12 13.64 8.60 4.69
CA LEU A 12 12.40 8.53 5.45
C LEU A 12 12.38 9.47 6.66
N THR A 13 13.52 9.66 7.32
CA THR A 13 13.66 10.59 8.45
C THR A 13 13.42 12.03 7.99
N ASP A 14 14.02 12.44 6.87
CA ASP A 14 13.77 13.75 6.29
C ASP A 14 12.31 13.91 5.83
N LEU A 15 11.74 12.88 5.19
CA LEU A 15 10.32 12.88 4.79
C LEU A 15 9.39 13.12 5.99
N ARG A 16 9.65 12.45 7.12
CA ARG A 16 8.91 12.62 8.37
C ARG A 16 9.04 14.03 8.92
N GLU A 17 10.26 14.54 9.01
CA GLU A 17 10.58 15.81 9.69
C GLU A 17 10.20 17.04 8.86
N ASN A 18 10.31 16.95 7.53
CA ASN A 18 10.24 18.11 6.65
C ASN A 18 9.13 18.04 5.59
N HIS A 19 8.44 16.89 5.42
CA HIS A 19 7.44 16.69 4.37
C HIS A 19 6.13 16.07 4.86
N HIS A 20 5.86 16.14 6.18
CA HIS A 20 4.62 15.68 6.80
C HIS A 20 4.27 14.22 6.50
N VAL A 21 5.28 13.36 6.36
CA VAL A 21 5.09 11.92 6.18
C VAL A 21 4.86 11.24 7.51
N VAL A 22 3.81 10.40 7.58
CA VAL A 22 3.39 9.71 8.81
C VAL A 22 3.50 8.19 8.72
N GLY A 23 3.72 7.65 7.53
CA GLY A 23 3.85 6.21 7.37
C GLY A 23 4.31 5.79 6.00
N VAL A 24 4.60 4.49 5.91
CA VAL A 24 4.94 3.80 4.67
C VAL A 24 3.94 2.68 4.45
N LYS A 25 3.61 2.41 3.19
CA LYS A 25 2.68 1.37 2.78
C LYS A 25 3.43 0.21 2.11
N ALA A 26 3.08 -1.01 2.50
CA ALA A 26 3.42 -2.23 1.79
C ALA A 26 2.14 -2.83 1.20
N GLU A 27 2.26 -3.56 0.08
CA GLU A 27 1.11 -4.15 -0.59
C GLU A 27 1.39 -5.62 -0.88
N PHE A 28 0.55 -6.51 -0.32
CA PHE A 28 0.54 -7.92 -0.73
C PHE A 28 -0.17 -8.10 -2.07
N GLU A 29 -1.21 -7.30 -2.31
CA GLU A 29 -1.98 -7.32 -3.55
C GLU A 29 -1.15 -6.94 -4.79
N ALA A 30 -0.70 -5.69 -4.90
CA ALA A 30 -0.16 -5.17 -6.16
C ALA A 30 1.35 -5.35 -6.32
N GLU A 31 2.11 -5.45 -5.22
CA GLU A 31 3.55 -5.68 -5.27
C GLU A 31 3.93 -7.15 -5.12
N GLY A 32 3.02 -7.99 -4.65
CA GLY A 32 3.36 -9.35 -4.24
C GLY A 32 4.44 -9.36 -3.16
N THR A 33 4.40 -8.39 -2.24
CA THR A 33 5.41 -8.25 -1.18
C THR A 33 5.46 -9.54 -0.37
N ARG A 34 6.63 -10.15 -0.29
CA ARG A 34 6.82 -11.39 0.49
C ARG A 34 6.99 -11.04 1.97
N LEU A 35 6.80 -12.02 2.86
CA LEU A 35 6.85 -11.77 4.29
C LEU A 35 8.24 -11.29 4.73
N GLU A 36 9.31 -11.92 4.23
CA GLU A 36 10.69 -11.53 4.51
C GLU A 36 11.01 -10.11 4.01
N GLU A 37 10.43 -9.70 2.89
CA GLU A 37 10.53 -8.33 2.38
C GLU A 37 9.79 -7.36 3.31
N ALA A 38 8.58 -7.70 3.75
CA ALA A 38 7.80 -6.88 4.68
C ALA A 38 8.49 -6.73 6.04
N MET A 39 9.10 -7.80 6.57
CA MET A 39 9.91 -7.77 7.79
C MET A 39 11.11 -6.83 7.63
N ARG A 40 11.83 -6.91 6.50
CA ARG A 40 12.97 -6.03 6.23
C ARG A 40 12.54 -4.58 6.10
N LEU A 41 11.44 -4.32 5.42
CA LEU A 41 10.86 -2.99 5.27
C LEU A 41 10.41 -2.42 6.62
N LYS A 42 9.77 -3.22 7.47
CA LYS A 42 9.37 -2.84 8.83
C LYS A 42 10.56 -2.36 9.66
N GLU A 43 11.72 -3.02 9.57
CA GLU A 43 12.93 -2.58 10.28
C GLU A 43 13.40 -1.19 9.82
N VAL A 44 13.43 -0.95 8.50
CA VAL A 44 13.80 0.34 7.90
C VAL A 44 12.84 1.45 8.35
N ILE A 45 11.54 1.20 8.26
CA ILE A 45 10.50 2.16 8.65
C ILE A 45 10.58 2.46 10.15
N SER A 46 10.76 1.44 10.99
CA SER A 46 10.81 1.60 12.45
C SER A 46 12.03 2.41 12.88
N ALA A 47 13.18 2.24 12.22
CA ALA A 47 14.38 3.04 12.47
C ALA A 47 14.17 4.53 12.09
N ALA A 48 13.33 4.82 11.11
CA ALA A 48 12.90 6.18 10.77
C ALA A 48 11.74 6.70 11.64
N GLY A 49 11.27 5.91 12.62
CA GLY A 49 10.16 6.27 13.52
C GLY A 49 8.82 6.48 12.80
N LEU A 50 8.55 5.71 11.75
CA LEU A 50 7.31 5.75 10.98
C LEU A 50 6.43 4.51 11.22
N GLY A 51 5.14 4.61 10.91
CA GLY A 51 4.20 3.48 10.92
C GLY A 51 4.22 2.68 9.62
N LEU A 52 3.81 1.41 9.69
CA LEU A 52 3.60 0.55 8.53
C LEU A 52 2.10 0.34 8.31
N THR A 53 1.63 0.70 7.12
CA THR A 53 0.30 0.35 6.60
C THR A 53 0.45 -0.84 5.66
N LEU A 54 -0.45 -1.81 5.74
CA LEU A 54 -0.47 -2.97 4.85
C LEU A 54 -1.76 -3.01 4.04
N LYS A 55 -1.62 -3.01 2.71
CA LYS A 55 -2.70 -3.36 1.79
C LYS A 55 -2.72 -4.88 1.60
N ILE A 56 -3.78 -5.53 2.08
CA ILE A 56 -3.94 -6.99 2.01
C ILE A 56 -4.41 -7.43 0.62
N GLY A 57 -4.33 -8.71 0.28
CA GLY A 57 -4.66 -9.25 -1.05
C GLY A 57 -6.15 -9.29 -1.41
N GLY A 58 -7.05 -9.04 -0.46
CA GLY A 58 -8.49 -9.05 -0.69
C GLY A 58 -9.29 -8.77 0.59
N CYS A 59 -10.58 -8.51 0.44
CA CYS A 59 -11.46 -8.12 1.56
C CYS A 59 -11.58 -9.18 2.66
N GLU A 60 -11.34 -10.46 2.38
CA GLU A 60 -11.32 -11.56 3.37
C GLU A 60 -9.97 -12.31 3.37
N ALA A 61 -8.86 -11.62 3.13
CA ALA A 61 -7.54 -12.23 3.15
C ALA A 61 -7.07 -12.49 4.61
N ILE A 62 -7.66 -13.48 5.29
CA ILE A 62 -7.41 -13.79 6.71
C ILE A 62 -5.93 -14.11 6.97
N ARG A 63 -5.27 -14.83 6.06
CA ARG A 63 -3.84 -15.11 6.17
C ARG A 63 -3.03 -13.82 6.22
N ASP A 64 -3.32 -12.89 5.32
CA ASP A 64 -2.64 -11.60 5.24
C ASP A 64 -2.85 -10.77 6.50
N MET A 65 -4.04 -10.84 7.11
CA MET A 65 -4.31 -10.21 8.40
C MET A 65 -3.46 -10.82 9.54
N TYR A 66 -3.29 -12.13 9.58
CA TYR A 66 -2.37 -12.74 10.55
C TYR A 66 -0.92 -12.32 10.33
N GLU A 67 -0.46 -12.23 9.09
CA GLU A 67 0.88 -11.71 8.78
C GLU A 67 1.01 -10.23 9.18
N ALA A 68 -0.04 -9.42 8.95
CA ALA A 68 -0.11 -8.03 9.39
C ALA A 68 0.03 -7.90 10.91
N ARG A 69 -0.63 -8.81 11.64
CA ARG A 69 -0.54 -8.91 13.10
C ARG A 69 0.88 -9.23 13.55
N VAL A 70 1.52 -10.24 12.94
CA VAL A 70 2.92 -10.62 13.23
C VAL A 70 3.89 -9.46 12.95
N LEU A 71 3.68 -8.72 11.88
CA LEU A 71 4.49 -7.55 11.51
C LEU A 71 4.27 -6.33 12.43
N GLY A 72 3.19 -6.30 13.22
CA GLY A 72 2.81 -5.15 14.04
C GLY A 72 2.52 -3.92 13.18
N VAL A 73 1.63 -4.04 12.20
CA VAL A 73 1.21 -2.92 11.35
C VAL A 73 0.25 -2.00 12.12
N SER A 74 0.28 -0.70 11.79
CA SER A 74 -0.62 0.29 12.41
C SER A 74 -1.94 0.45 11.67
N ARG A 75 -1.99 0.04 10.39
CA ARG A 75 -3.17 0.17 9.54
C ARG A 75 -3.26 -0.97 8.54
N ILE A 76 -4.48 -1.48 8.33
CA ILE A 76 -4.82 -2.42 7.27
C ILE A 76 -5.76 -1.75 6.28
N VAL A 77 -5.50 -1.97 5.00
CA VAL A 77 -6.31 -1.47 3.90
C VAL A 77 -6.77 -2.64 3.04
N ALA A 78 -8.07 -2.86 2.93
CA ALA A 78 -8.64 -3.90 2.05
C ALA A 78 -8.93 -3.35 0.65
N PRO A 79 -8.42 -3.99 -0.42
CA PRO A 79 -8.73 -3.62 -1.79
C PRO A 79 -10.09 -4.16 -2.25
N MET A 80 -10.57 -3.59 -3.36
CA MET A 80 -11.67 -4.11 -4.17
C MET A 80 -12.93 -4.46 -3.36
N VAL A 81 -13.29 -3.61 -2.39
CA VAL A 81 -14.48 -3.78 -1.56
C VAL A 81 -15.67 -3.12 -2.23
N GLU A 82 -16.32 -3.83 -3.18
CA GLU A 82 -17.28 -3.19 -4.08
C GLU A 82 -18.75 -3.24 -3.64
N THR A 83 -19.09 -4.03 -2.60
CA THR A 83 -20.47 -4.25 -2.16
C THR A 83 -20.62 -4.21 -0.63
N PRO A 84 -21.83 -3.98 -0.10
CA PRO A 84 -22.09 -4.08 1.34
C PRO A 84 -21.77 -5.46 1.91
N TYR A 85 -21.93 -6.52 1.11
CA TYR A 85 -21.58 -7.88 1.54
C TYR A 85 -20.07 -8.07 1.66
N ALA A 86 -19.28 -7.60 0.69
CA ALA A 86 -17.82 -7.63 0.78
C ALA A 86 -17.30 -6.85 2.00
N LEU A 87 -17.87 -5.67 2.28
CA LEU A 87 -17.53 -4.90 3.47
C LEU A 87 -17.88 -5.66 4.77
N LYS A 88 -19.06 -6.29 4.85
CA LYS A 88 -19.40 -7.14 6.01
C LYS A 88 -18.39 -8.27 6.21
N LYS A 89 -17.93 -8.90 5.13
CA LYS A 89 -16.92 -9.96 5.19
C LYS A 89 -15.57 -9.44 5.70
N PHE A 90 -15.11 -8.28 5.23
CA PHE A 90 -13.92 -7.63 5.76
C PHE A 90 -14.04 -7.31 7.26
N LEU A 91 -15.14 -6.69 7.67
CA LEU A 91 -15.35 -6.32 9.07
C LEU A 91 -15.53 -7.50 10.02
N ALA A 92 -15.97 -8.66 9.51
CA ALA A 92 -16.01 -9.90 10.26
C ALA A 92 -14.64 -10.58 10.32
N ALA A 93 -13.84 -10.49 9.24
CA ALA A 93 -12.49 -11.05 9.21
C ALA A 93 -11.55 -10.37 10.21
N ILE A 94 -11.74 -9.08 10.48
CA ILE A 94 -10.99 -8.35 11.53
C ILE A 94 -11.18 -9.03 12.89
N ASP A 95 -12.42 -9.35 13.28
CA ASP A 95 -12.71 -10.00 14.58
C ASP A 95 -12.07 -11.39 14.71
N LEU A 96 -11.89 -12.09 13.59
CA LEU A 96 -11.26 -13.41 13.56
C LEU A 96 -9.74 -13.32 13.72
N ALA A 97 -9.13 -12.31 13.10
CA ALA A 97 -7.67 -12.20 13.04
C ALA A 97 -7.06 -11.48 14.25
N PHE A 98 -7.78 -10.52 14.84
CA PHE A 98 -7.27 -9.64 15.89
C PHE A 98 -8.10 -9.70 17.17
N PRO A 99 -7.48 -9.73 18.35
CA PRO A 99 -8.17 -9.52 19.61
C PRO A 99 -8.58 -8.04 19.77
N GLN A 100 -9.53 -7.79 20.66
CA GLN A 100 -10.19 -6.49 20.74
C GLN A 100 -9.27 -5.34 21.18
N ASP A 101 -8.30 -5.61 22.05
CA ASP A 101 -7.29 -4.64 22.49
C ASP A 101 -6.37 -4.20 21.34
N GLU A 102 -6.02 -5.11 20.42
CA GLU A 102 -5.27 -4.78 19.21
C GLU A 102 -6.12 -3.99 18.22
N ILE A 103 -7.40 -4.36 18.04
CA ILE A 103 -8.34 -3.65 17.15
C ILE A 103 -8.45 -2.17 17.55
N GLU A 104 -8.47 -1.87 18.85
CA GLU A 104 -8.55 -0.49 19.36
C GLU A 104 -7.29 0.36 19.09
N GLN A 105 -6.15 -0.27 18.83
CA GLN A 105 -4.87 0.40 18.52
C GLN A 105 -4.58 0.47 17.01
N MET A 106 -5.41 -0.19 16.19
CA MET A 106 -5.23 -0.29 14.75
C MET A 106 -6.26 0.54 13.99
N SER A 107 -5.90 0.90 12.76
CA SER A 107 -6.83 1.52 11.81
C SER A 107 -7.17 0.55 10.68
N PHE A 108 -8.46 0.39 10.40
CA PHE A 108 -8.97 -0.41 9.30
C PHE A 108 -9.59 0.50 8.26
N SER A 109 -9.20 0.32 7.00
CA SER A 109 -9.72 1.09 5.90
C SER A 109 -10.02 0.20 4.70
N ILE A 110 -10.86 0.68 3.79
CA ILE A 110 -11.11 0.03 2.50
C ILE A 110 -10.70 0.96 1.38
N ASN A 111 -10.35 0.39 0.24
CA ASN A 111 -10.21 1.16 -0.98
C ASN A 111 -11.57 1.34 -1.67
N ILE A 112 -11.80 2.54 -2.19
CA ILE A 112 -12.88 2.85 -3.13
C ILE A 112 -12.23 2.96 -4.51
N GLU A 113 -12.32 1.86 -5.26
CA GLU A 113 -11.55 1.64 -6.50
C GLU A 113 -12.41 1.51 -7.74
N THR A 114 -13.73 1.43 -7.64
CA THR A 114 -14.58 1.21 -8.81
C THR A 114 -15.84 2.04 -8.79
N VAL A 115 -16.40 2.32 -9.98
CA VAL A 115 -17.73 2.93 -10.12
C VAL A 115 -18.79 2.08 -9.39
N THR A 116 -18.67 0.76 -9.42
CA THR A 116 -19.52 -0.18 -8.65
C THR A 116 -19.47 0.14 -7.16
N THR A 117 -18.27 0.32 -6.61
CA THR A 117 -18.10 0.71 -5.20
C THR A 117 -18.76 2.05 -4.92
N CYS A 118 -18.57 3.04 -5.80
CA CYS A 118 -19.17 4.37 -5.65
C CYS A 118 -20.71 4.33 -5.62
N GLN A 119 -21.32 3.48 -6.46
CA GLN A 119 -22.77 3.29 -6.52
C GLN A 119 -23.32 2.62 -5.25
N ASN A 120 -22.57 1.66 -4.70
CA ASN A 120 -22.97 0.92 -3.51
C ASN A 120 -22.61 1.62 -2.18
N PHE A 121 -21.88 2.74 -2.22
CA PHE A 121 -21.27 3.31 -1.02
C PHE A 121 -22.30 3.73 0.04
N ASP A 122 -23.46 4.24 -0.33
CA ASP A 122 -24.51 4.61 0.63
C ASP A 122 -25.05 3.37 1.38
N GLU A 123 -25.25 2.25 0.67
CA GLU A 123 -25.65 0.98 1.29
C GLU A 123 -24.54 0.40 2.19
N MET A 124 -23.27 0.60 1.80
CA MET A 124 -22.12 0.20 2.61
C MET A 124 -22.05 0.99 3.92
N LEU A 125 -22.31 2.30 3.87
CA LEU A 125 -22.31 3.16 5.06
C LEU A 125 -23.48 2.84 6.01
N ALA A 126 -24.57 2.28 5.50
CA ALA A 126 -25.74 1.91 6.28
C ALA A 126 -25.61 0.56 7.04
N ILE A 127 -24.54 -0.22 6.83
CA ILE A 127 -24.40 -1.51 7.51
C ILE A 127 -24.18 -1.31 9.03
N PRO A 128 -24.75 -2.17 9.90
CA PRO A 128 -24.60 -2.00 11.35
C PRO A 128 -23.14 -2.03 11.84
N SER A 129 -22.28 -2.81 11.18
CA SER A 129 -20.87 -2.96 11.54
C SER A 129 -19.97 -1.82 11.09
N ILE A 130 -20.50 -0.80 10.40
CA ILE A 130 -19.70 0.30 9.82
C ILE A 130 -18.81 1.01 10.84
N ARG A 131 -19.20 1.02 12.12
CA ARG A 131 -18.45 1.65 13.22
C ARG A 131 -17.04 1.10 13.42
N LYS A 132 -16.73 -0.10 12.90
CA LYS A 132 -15.38 -0.67 12.93
C LYS A 132 -14.47 -0.14 11.83
N LEU A 133 -15.04 0.43 10.76
CA LEU A 133 -14.26 1.02 9.68
C LEU A 133 -13.79 2.41 10.13
N ASN A 134 -12.48 2.65 10.07
CA ASN A 134 -11.91 3.96 10.43
C ASN A 134 -11.85 4.91 9.24
N GLY A 135 -11.74 4.39 8.01
CA GLY A 135 -11.58 5.25 6.84
C GLY A 135 -11.68 4.57 5.50
N ILE A 136 -11.57 5.39 4.46
CA ILE A 136 -11.53 4.98 3.06
C ILE A 136 -10.31 5.58 2.36
N VAL A 137 -9.85 4.90 1.31
CA VAL A 137 -8.84 5.42 0.38
C VAL A 137 -9.39 5.37 -1.03
N VAL A 138 -9.56 6.51 -1.69
CA VAL A 138 -9.99 6.55 -3.09
C VAL A 138 -8.79 6.18 -3.97
N GLY A 139 -8.84 4.98 -4.58
CA GLY A 139 -7.81 4.45 -5.46
C GLY A 139 -8.05 4.92 -6.90
N ARG A 140 -7.48 6.07 -7.28
CA ARG A 140 -7.87 6.74 -8.53
C ARG A 140 -7.52 6.00 -9.81
N VAL A 141 -6.43 5.23 -9.84
CA VAL A 141 -6.02 4.47 -11.04
C VAL A 141 -7.09 3.45 -11.41
N ASP A 142 -7.50 2.61 -10.44
CA ASP A 142 -8.53 1.62 -10.66
C ASP A 142 -9.90 2.28 -10.86
N LEU A 143 -10.18 3.38 -10.15
CA LEU A 143 -11.43 4.13 -10.32
C LEU A 143 -11.59 4.63 -11.74
N SER A 144 -10.55 5.29 -12.27
CA SER A 144 -10.50 5.71 -13.68
C SER A 144 -10.69 4.54 -14.63
N GLY A 145 -9.98 3.43 -14.42
CA GLY A 145 -10.10 2.23 -15.25
C GLY A 145 -11.52 1.66 -15.25
N SER A 146 -12.17 1.58 -14.09
CA SER A 146 -13.54 1.10 -13.96
C SER A 146 -14.59 2.02 -14.60
N ALA A 147 -14.26 3.31 -14.76
CA ALA A 147 -15.07 4.30 -15.45
C ALA A 147 -14.83 4.33 -16.96
N GLY A 148 -13.97 3.45 -17.49
CA GLY A 148 -13.59 3.43 -18.90
C GLY A 148 -12.63 4.56 -19.30
N LEU A 149 -11.98 5.21 -18.33
CA LEU A 149 -11.05 6.31 -18.53
C LEU A 149 -9.60 5.81 -18.58
N GLY A 150 -8.75 6.54 -19.30
CA GLY A 150 -7.33 6.24 -19.42
C GLY A 150 -6.50 6.78 -18.26
N ARG A 151 -5.21 6.46 -18.26
CA ARG A 151 -4.27 6.96 -17.25
C ARG A 151 -4.09 8.48 -17.30
N ASP A 152 -4.21 9.07 -18.49
CA ASP A 152 -4.09 10.51 -18.70
C ASP A 152 -5.31 11.27 -18.13
N ASP A 153 -6.44 10.58 -17.95
CA ASP A 153 -7.68 11.15 -17.42
C ASP A 153 -7.76 11.10 -15.89
N ILE A 154 -6.73 10.59 -15.18
CA ILE A 154 -6.76 10.38 -13.72
C ILE A 154 -6.98 11.68 -12.91
N ASN A 155 -6.62 12.83 -13.49
CA ASN A 155 -6.81 14.16 -12.89
C ASN A 155 -7.99 14.93 -13.52
N SER A 156 -8.82 14.28 -14.34
CA SER A 156 -9.97 14.89 -15.00
C SER A 156 -11.10 15.25 -14.02
N ASP A 157 -12.02 16.10 -14.48
CA ASP A 157 -13.20 16.48 -13.70
C ASP A 157 -14.12 15.28 -13.41
N ALA A 158 -14.22 14.31 -14.33
CA ALA A 158 -15.02 13.10 -14.10
C ALA A 158 -14.53 12.30 -12.88
N VAL A 159 -13.21 12.12 -12.74
CA VAL A 159 -12.62 11.43 -11.58
C VAL A 159 -12.72 12.29 -10.33
N PHE A 160 -12.59 13.61 -10.48
CA PHE A 160 -12.73 14.56 -9.38
C PHE A 160 -14.13 14.53 -8.78
N ASP A 161 -15.18 14.55 -9.60
CA ASP A 161 -16.57 14.56 -9.15
C ASP A 161 -16.91 13.29 -8.37
N LEU A 162 -16.47 12.12 -8.86
CA LEU A 162 -16.60 10.85 -8.14
C LEU A 162 -15.86 10.89 -6.80
N THR A 163 -14.61 11.35 -6.81
CA THR A 163 -13.77 11.42 -5.59
C THR A 163 -14.38 12.37 -4.57
N SER A 164 -14.76 13.58 -4.98
CA SER A 164 -15.33 14.62 -4.12
C SER A 164 -16.63 14.15 -3.47
N ASN A 165 -17.51 13.50 -4.24
CA ASN A 165 -18.75 12.93 -3.71
C ASN A 165 -18.48 11.86 -2.65
N ILE A 166 -17.58 10.92 -2.92
CA ILE A 166 -17.23 9.84 -1.98
C ILE A 166 -16.58 10.38 -0.72
N VAL A 167 -15.64 11.32 -0.85
CA VAL A 167 -14.98 11.98 0.29
C VAL A 167 -16.01 12.72 1.16
N ALA A 168 -16.95 13.45 0.55
CA ALA A 168 -18.01 14.14 1.28
C ALA A 168 -18.91 13.16 2.05
N LYS A 169 -19.31 12.05 1.43
CA LYS A 169 -20.11 10.99 2.07
C LYS A 169 -19.37 10.34 3.24
N ALA A 170 -18.09 10.01 3.06
CA ALA A 170 -17.24 9.43 4.11
C ALA A 170 -17.12 10.38 5.31
N HIS A 171 -16.83 11.66 5.05
CA HIS A 171 -16.75 12.68 6.09
C HIS A 171 -18.06 12.86 6.85
N ALA A 172 -19.21 12.85 6.16
CA ALA A 172 -20.53 12.91 6.80
C ALA A 172 -20.79 11.74 7.78
N HIS A 173 -20.07 10.63 7.62
CA HIS A 173 -20.14 9.46 8.50
C HIS A 173 -18.98 9.38 9.51
N GLY A 174 -18.17 10.44 9.63
CA GLY A 174 -17.04 10.49 10.55
C GLY A 174 -15.87 9.59 10.16
N LEU A 175 -15.82 9.12 8.90
CA LEU A 175 -14.71 8.33 8.39
C LEU A 175 -13.55 9.23 7.95
N ILE A 176 -12.33 8.76 8.19
CA ILE A 176 -11.15 9.33 7.56
C ILE A 176 -11.23 9.10 6.05
N ALA A 177 -10.93 10.13 5.27
CA ALA A 177 -10.84 10.03 3.82
C ALA A 177 -9.42 10.32 3.34
N ALA A 178 -8.96 9.51 2.39
CA ALA A 178 -7.67 9.67 1.75
C ALA A 178 -7.76 9.41 0.25
N VAL A 179 -6.75 9.88 -0.48
CA VAL A 179 -6.60 9.66 -1.92
C VAL A 179 -5.27 8.97 -2.20
N GLY A 180 -5.35 7.90 -2.99
CA GLY A 180 -4.21 7.17 -3.53
C GLY A 180 -4.36 6.93 -5.03
N GLY A 181 -3.52 6.06 -5.57
CA GLY A 181 -3.52 5.72 -6.99
C GLY A 181 -2.92 6.83 -7.86
N GLY A 182 -1.75 6.56 -8.44
CA GLY A 182 -1.12 7.47 -9.42
C GLY A 182 -0.84 8.87 -8.88
N VAL A 183 -0.55 9.02 -7.58
CA VAL A 183 -0.24 10.32 -6.99
C VAL A 183 1.20 10.72 -7.34
N SER A 184 1.33 11.63 -8.29
CA SER A 184 2.56 12.39 -8.61
C SER A 184 2.38 13.86 -8.19
N ALA A 185 3.38 14.69 -8.44
CA ALA A 185 3.26 16.15 -8.28
C ALA A 185 2.09 16.73 -9.11
N ASP A 186 1.78 16.12 -10.26
CA ASP A 186 0.67 16.55 -11.13
C ASP A 186 -0.72 16.32 -10.52
N ALA A 187 -0.81 15.49 -9.47
CA ALA A 187 -2.05 15.29 -8.73
C ALA A 187 -2.32 16.42 -7.72
N LEU A 188 -1.35 17.28 -7.40
CA LEU A 188 -1.53 18.31 -6.36
C LEU A 188 -2.66 19.31 -6.69
N PRO A 189 -2.82 19.82 -7.93
CA PRO A 189 -3.99 20.64 -8.27
C PRO A 189 -5.32 19.90 -8.04
N PHE A 190 -5.39 18.61 -8.37
CA PHE A 190 -6.56 17.77 -8.12
C PHE A 190 -6.86 17.66 -6.61
N LEU A 191 -5.85 17.39 -5.79
CA LEU A 191 -6.01 17.24 -4.34
C LEU A 191 -6.39 18.56 -3.66
N ARG A 192 -5.75 19.67 -4.06
CA ARG A 192 -6.00 21.02 -3.51
C ARG A 192 -7.38 21.59 -3.89
N ARG A 193 -8.06 21.02 -4.89
CA ARG A 193 -9.44 21.38 -5.25
C ARG A 193 -10.47 20.83 -4.26
N LEU A 194 -10.15 19.77 -3.51
CA LEU A 194 -11.05 19.25 -2.48
C LEU A 194 -11.15 20.26 -1.32
N PRO A 195 -12.30 20.33 -0.62
CA PRO A 195 -12.46 21.24 0.50
C PRO A 195 -11.36 21.06 1.56
N THR A 196 -10.91 22.16 2.17
CA THR A 196 -9.92 22.10 3.25
C THR A 196 -10.44 21.23 4.39
N GLY A 197 -9.61 20.28 4.84
CA GLY A 197 -9.98 19.31 5.88
C GLY A 197 -10.74 18.07 5.37
N ALA A 198 -11.08 18.01 4.08
CA ALA A 198 -11.76 16.84 3.51
C ALA A 198 -10.86 15.59 3.45
N LEU A 199 -9.56 15.77 3.27
CA LEU A 199 -8.58 14.69 3.30
C LEU A 199 -7.81 14.68 4.61
N SER A 200 -7.66 13.50 5.20
CA SER A 200 -6.74 13.29 6.33
C SER A 200 -5.32 12.94 5.85
N TYR A 201 -5.19 12.29 4.70
CA TYR A 201 -3.90 12.04 4.06
C TYR A 201 -4.05 11.79 2.56
N TYR A 202 -2.94 11.85 1.82
CA TYR A 202 -2.82 11.22 0.51
C TYR A 202 -1.63 10.25 0.52
N GLU A 203 -1.59 9.33 -0.43
CA GLU A 203 -0.51 8.35 -0.50
C GLU A 203 0.03 8.18 -1.93
N THR A 204 1.35 8.11 -2.04
CA THR A 204 2.01 7.53 -3.22
C THR A 204 1.94 6.01 -3.11
N ARG A 205 2.64 5.28 -3.98
CA ARG A 205 2.69 3.81 -3.86
C ARG A 205 3.24 3.37 -2.49
N LYS A 206 4.23 4.10 -1.97
CA LYS A 206 4.95 3.72 -0.75
C LYS A 206 4.76 4.65 0.43
N VAL A 207 4.43 5.92 0.24
CA VAL A 207 4.57 6.93 1.31
C VAL A 207 3.25 7.64 1.57
N ILE A 208 2.94 7.80 2.85
CA ILE A 208 1.68 8.38 3.35
C ILE A 208 1.96 9.78 3.90
N PHE A 209 1.29 10.79 3.33
CA PHE A 209 1.47 12.20 3.61
C PHE A 209 0.25 12.76 4.34
N SER A 210 0.44 13.33 5.53
CA SER A 210 -0.64 13.84 6.38
C SER A 210 -1.13 15.20 5.92
N CYS A 211 -2.43 15.31 5.72
CA CYS A 211 -3.12 16.56 5.40
C CYS A 211 -3.59 17.28 6.69
N PRO A 212 -3.84 18.60 6.64
CA PRO A 212 -3.75 19.48 5.46
C PRO A 212 -2.33 19.92 5.08
N GLN A 213 -1.36 19.84 5.99
CA GLN A 213 -0.03 20.44 5.81
C GLN A 213 0.73 19.86 4.62
N ALA A 214 0.55 18.57 4.31
CA ALA A 214 1.15 18.00 3.11
C ALA A 214 0.60 18.55 1.79
N LEU A 215 -0.44 19.40 1.79
CA LEU A 215 -0.94 20.05 0.57
C LEU A 215 -0.43 21.49 0.39
N ASP A 216 0.39 21.99 1.31
CA ASP A 216 0.95 23.33 1.25
C ASP A 216 1.96 23.49 0.09
N ALA A 217 2.53 24.69 -0.06
CA ALA A 217 3.50 24.96 -1.12
C ALA A 217 4.82 24.20 -0.86
N GLY A 218 5.40 23.60 -1.90
CA GLY A 218 6.70 22.89 -1.82
C GLY A 218 6.61 21.38 -1.60
N THR A 219 5.40 20.82 -1.49
CA THR A 219 5.11 19.38 -1.38
C THR A 219 5.71 18.53 -2.50
N GLU A 220 5.93 19.11 -3.69
CA GLU A 220 6.51 18.44 -4.84
C GLU A 220 7.85 17.76 -4.49
N LYS A 221 8.64 18.40 -3.61
CA LYS A 221 9.91 17.84 -3.12
C LYS A 221 9.70 16.57 -2.30
N GLY A 222 8.70 16.54 -1.43
CA GLY A 222 8.34 15.37 -0.64
C GLY A 222 7.91 14.20 -1.52
N ILE A 223 7.08 14.47 -2.54
CA ILE A 223 6.67 13.44 -3.51
C ILE A 223 7.88 12.86 -4.26
N LEU A 224 8.81 13.71 -4.72
CA LEU A 224 10.03 13.24 -5.39
C LEU A 224 10.91 12.39 -4.46
N LYS A 225 11.04 12.76 -3.18
CA LYS A 225 11.77 11.95 -2.18
C LYS A 225 11.07 10.61 -1.91
N ALA A 226 9.75 10.57 -1.92
CA ALA A 226 8.99 9.33 -1.81
C ALA A 226 9.24 8.39 -3.00
N VAL A 227 9.30 8.93 -4.22
CA VAL A 227 9.69 8.15 -5.42
C VAL A 227 11.13 7.65 -5.30
N TYR A 228 12.03 8.48 -4.75
CA TYR A 228 13.41 8.07 -4.51
C TYR A 228 13.51 6.91 -3.50
N PHE A 229 12.76 6.99 -2.40
CA PHE A 229 12.65 5.90 -1.44
C PHE A 229 12.15 4.60 -2.09
N GLU A 230 11.10 4.67 -2.93
CA GLU A 230 10.60 3.51 -3.67
C GLU A 230 11.67 2.91 -4.60
N LEU A 231 12.45 3.75 -5.29
CA LEU A 231 13.56 3.30 -6.13
C LEU A 231 14.65 2.59 -5.32
N LEU A 232 15.02 3.13 -4.16
CA LEU A 232 15.99 2.50 -3.25
C LEU A 232 15.46 1.14 -2.77
N TRP A 233 14.18 1.06 -2.41
CA TRP A 233 13.55 -0.19 -2.01
C TRP A 233 13.63 -1.25 -3.12
N LEU A 234 13.30 -0.89 -4.36
CA LEU A 234 13.37 -1.81 -5.50
C LEU A 234 14.81 -2.27 -5.79
N LYS A 235 15.80 -1.36 -5.70
CA LYS A 235 17.22 -1.72 -5.83
C LYS A 235 17.64 -2.69 -4.72
N ASN A 236 17.25 -2.44 -3.47
CA ASN A 236 17.55 -3.32 -2.34
C ASN A 236 17.01 -4.73 -2.56
N LYS A 237 15.75 -4.85 -2.98
CA LYS A 237 15.12 -6.14 -3.29
C LYS A 237 15.84 -6.87 -4.43
N ARG A 238 16.08 -6.16 -5.55
CA ARG A 238 16.80 -6.74 -6.70
C ARG A 238 18.15 -7.29 -6.29
N ASP A 239 18.93 -6.51 -5.53
CA ASP A 239 20.29 -6.90 -5.15
C ASP A 239 20.27 -8.11 -4.21
N PHE A 240 19.34 -8.16 -3.26
CA PHE A 240 19.16 -9.31 -2.36
C PHE A 240 18.85 -10.61 -3.13
N TYR A 241 17.83 -10.61 -3.99
CA TYR A 241 17.48 -11.81 -4.76
C TYR A 241 18.52 -12.13 -5.85
N GLY A 242 19.25 -11.12 -6.35
CA GLY A 242 20.36 -11.31 -7.27
C GLY A 242 21.50 -12.11 -6.66
N MET A 243 21.77 -11.94 -5.36
CA MET A 243 22.76 -12.75 -4.64
C MET A 243 22.34 -14.21 -4.54
N ILE A 244 21.07 -14.48 -4.18
CA ILE A 244 20.53 -15.84 -4.09
C ILE A 244 20.57 -16.52 -5.46
N PHE A 245 20.16 -15.82 -6.51
CA PHE A 245 20.25 -16.31 -7.87
C PHE A 245 21.70 -16.68 -8.26
N ALA A 246 22.66 -15.82 -7.95
CA ALA A 246 24.07 -16.06 -8.30
C ALA A 246 24.66 -17.26 -7.54
N GLU A 247 24.30 -17.44 -6.27
CA GLU A 247 24.70 -18.59 -5.45
C GLU A 247 24.24 -19.92 -6.10
N ASP A 248 22.94 -20.02 -6.40
CA ASP A 248 22.38 -21.23 -7.00
C ASP A 248 22.90 -21.47 -8.42
N ALA A 249 23.05 -20.40 -9.22
CA ALA A 249 23.59 -20.50 -10.58
C ALA A 249 25.00 -21.11 -10.59
N GLN A 250 25.88 -20.66 -9.69
CA GLN A 250 27.22 -21.23 -9.55
C GLN A 250 27.18 -22.71 -9.12
N ARG A 251 26.25 -23.06 -8.22
CA ARG A 251 26.10 -24.44 -7.75
C ARG A 251 25.60 -25.36 -8.84
N ILE A 252 24.64 -24.90 -9.65
CA ILE A 252 24.09 -25.64 -10.79
C ILE A 252 25.18 -25.93 -11.80
N GLU A 253 25.96 -24.93 -12.23
CA GLU A 253 27.04 -25.11 -13.21
C GLU A 253 28.04 -26.19 -12.77
N MET A 254 28.45 -26.15 -11.49
CA MET A 254 29.34 -27.15 -10.91
C MET A 254 28.72 -28.56 -10.92
N LEU A 255 27.45 -28.68 -10.55
CA LEU A 255 26.77 -29.98 -10.47
C LEU A 255 26.52 -30.56 -11.86
N GLU A 256 26.14 -29.74 -12.84
CA GLU A 256 25.93 -30.17 -14.23
C GLU A 256 27.22 -30.71 -14.84
N ALA A 257 28.35 -30.01 -14.66
CA ALA A 257 29.65 -30.47 -15.13
C ALA A 257 30.03 -31.83 -14.50
N ARG A 258 29.90 -31.95 -13.17
CA ARG A 258 30.18 -33.20 -12.44
C ARG A 258 29.25 -34.34 -12.84
N TYR A 259 27.97 -34.03 -13.01
CA TYR A 259 26.95 -35.01 -13.38
C TYR A 259 27.23 -35.54 -14.78
N LYS A 260 27.50 -34.68 -15.76
CA LYS A 260 27.86 -35.07 -17.12
C LYS A 260 29.08 -36.00 -17.14
N SER A 261 30.17 -35.63 -16.45
CA SER A 261 31.36 -36.48 -16.35
C SER A 261 31.08 -37.83 -15.67
N ALA A 262 30.23 -37.86 -14.65
CA ALA A 262 29.84 -39.10 -13.98
C ALA A 262 28.99 -40.01 -14.90
N MET A 263 28.02 -39.44 -15.61
CA MET A 263 27.17 -40.15 -16.57
C MET A 263 28.02 -40.81 -17.66
N GLU A 264 28.97 -40.07 -18.23
CA GLU A 264 29.94 -40.58 -19.20
C GLU A 264 30.80 -41.72 -18.61
N LYS A 265 31.35 -41.52 -17.39
CA LYS A 265 32.19 -42.52 -16.71
C LYS A 265 31.48 -43.83 -16.43
N TYR A 266 30.21 -43.78 -16.01
CA TYR A 266 29.46 -44.97 -15.60
C TYR A 266 28.65 -45.59 -16.74
N GLY A 267 28.80 -45.10 -17.98
CA GLY A 267 28.03 -45.59 -19.12
C GLY A 267 26.52 -45.39 -18.96
N ILE A 268 26.13 -44.48 -18.05
CA ILE A 268 24.75 -44.04 -17.86
C ILE A 268 24.54 -42.91 -18.87
N VAL A 269 24.80 -43.16 -20.14
CA VAL A 269 24.48 -42.22 -21.20
C VAL A 269 23.19 -42.73 -21.83
N LYS A 270 22.21 -41.82 -22.00
CA LYS A 270 21.18 -42.02 -23.02
C LYS A 270 21.76 -41.59 -24.35
#